data_AF-X1PFD0-F1
#
_entry.id   AF-X1PFD0-F1
#
_cell.length_a   1.000
_cell.length_b   1.000
_cell.length_c   1.000
_cell.angle_alpha   90.00
_cell.angle_beta   90.00
_cell.angle_gamma   90.00
#
_symmetry.space_group_name_H-M   'P 1'
#
loop_
_entity.id
_entity.type
_entity.pdbx_description
1 polymer ?
#
loop_
_entity_poly.entity_id
_entity_poly.type
_entity_poly.pdbx_seq_one_letter_code
_entity_poly.pdbx_strand_id
1 'polypeptide(L)'
;IKSSLLAQTDGICNEVVKQHLFLKRNKKPRTAIYVEKIASDTYQAALLQPLAQTLPIGASEHERSEDFNELNRHMVLHGESLDYGTEVNSLKAISLINYVSHVLTYKEEKP
;
A
#
# COMPACT_ATOMS: atom_id res chain seq x y z
N ILE A 1 0.78 -10.30 -14.05
CA ILE A 1 0.29 -10.73 -12.72
C ILE A 1 0.60 -9.67 -11.64
N LYS A 2 1.85 -9.25 -11.46
CA LYS A 2 2.26 -8.31 -10.38
C LYS A 2 1.62 -6.92 -10.47
N SER A 3 1.65 -6.29 -11.63
CA SER A 3 0.97 -5.01 -11.89
C SER A 3 -0.53 -5.09 -11.63
N SER A 4 -1.15 -6.24 -11.95
CA SER A 4 -2.57 -6.50 -11.65
C SER A 4 -2.84 -6.63 -10.14
N LEU A 5 -1.95 -7.27 -9.36
CA LEU A 5 -2.10 -7.34 -7.89
C LEU A 5 -2.01 -5.96 -7.23
N LEU A 6 -1.10 -5.10 -7.70
CA LEU A 6 -1.00 -3.72 -7.19
C LEU A 6 -2.26 -2.92 -7.53
N ALA A 7 -2.81 -3.07 -8.74
CA ALA A 7 -4.07 -2.44 -9.12
C ALA A 7 -5.25 -2.96 -8.28
N GLN A 8 -5.33 -4.27 -8.03
CA GLN A 8 -6.35 -4.87 -7.15
C GLN A 8 -6.24 -4.37 -5.72
N THR A 9 -5.01 -4.26 -5.18
CA THR A 9 -4.76 -3.71 -3.85
C THR A 9 -5.31 -2.29 -3.72
N ASP A 10 -5.03 -1.44 -4.71
CA ASP A 10 -5.53 -0.06 -4.74
C ASP A 10 -7.06 -0.02 -4.88
N GLY A 11 -7.63 -0.95 -5.65
CA GLY A 11 -9.08 -1.15 -5.78
C GLY A 11 -9.76 -1.49 -4.45
N ILE A 12 -9.19 -2.41 -3.67
CA ILE A 12 -9.70 -2.78 -2.33
C ILE A 12 -9.68 -1.56 -1.40
N CYS A 13 -8.58 -0.79 -1.37
CA CYS A 13 -8.53 0.43 -0.57
C CYS A 13 -9.63 1.42 -0.98
N ASN A 14 -9.83 1.62 -2.28
CA ASN A 14 -10.87 2.52 -2.75
C ASN A 14 -12.27 2.00 -2.40
N GLU A 15 -12.51 0.70 -2.52
CA GLU A 15 -13.80 0.10 -2.18
C GLU A 15 -14.13 0.25 -0.70
N VAL A 16 -13.20 -0.10 0.19
CA VAL A 16 -13.44 -0.19 1.63
C VAL A 16 -13.32 1.17 2.34
N VAL A 17 -12.29 1.96 2.02
CA VAL A 17 -11.98 3.20 2.77
C VAL A 17 -12.13 4.48 1.95
N LYS A 18 -12.56 4.38 0.68
CA LYS A 18 -12.75 5.51 -0.26
C LYS A 18 -11.49 6.34 -0.46
N GLN A 19 -10.31 5.74 -0.30
CA GLN A 19 -9.00 6.32 -0.57
C GLN A 19 -8.18 5.33 -1.39
N HIS A 20 -7.32 5.84 -2.26
CA HIS A 20 -6.35 5.02 -3.00
C HIS A 20 -5.07 4.86 -2.19
N LEU A 21 -4.51 3.65 -2.18
CA LEU A 21 -3.29 3.31 -1.46
C LEU A 21 -2.10 4.15 -1.96
N PHE A 22 -2.04 4.37 -3.27
CA PHE A 22 -0.89 5.02 -3.90
C PHE A 22 -1.06 6.53 -4.13
N LEU A 23 -2.17 7.12 -3.69
CA LEU A 23 -2.38 8.57 -3.79
C LEU A 23 -1.91 9.29 -2.52
N LYS A 24 -1.28 10.43 -2.73
CA LYS A 24 -0.81 11.32 -1.66
C LYS A 24 -1.43 12.70 -1.79
N ARG A 25 -1.57 13.39 -0.66
CA ARG A 25 -1.91 14.82 -0.58
C ARG A 25 -0.98 15.48 0.42
N ASN A 26 -0.33 16.57 0.04
CA ASN A 26 0.67 17.26 0.88
C ASN A 26 1.75 16.30 1.43
N LYS A 27 2.29 15.43 0.56
CA LYS A 27 3.29 14.39 0.89
C LYS A 27 2.82 13.29 1.87
N LYS A 28 1.54 13.28 2.27
CA LYS A 28 0.96 12.23 3.14
C LYS A 28 0.10 11.25 2.33
N PRO A 29 0.17 9.94 2.60
CA PRO A 29 -0.77 8.97 2.03
C PRO A 29 -2.21 9.36 2.33
N ARG A 30 -3.11 9.25 1.34
CA ARG A 30 -4.53 9.56 1.54
C ARG A 30 -5.20 8.58 2.51
N THR A 31 -4.73 7.35 2.55
CA THR A 31 -5.15 6.32 3.50
C THR A 31 -4.87 6.69 4.96
N ALA A 32 -3.94 7.60 5.24
CA ALA A 32 -3.71 8.12 6.60
C ALA A 32 -4.97 8.76 7.21
N ILE A 33 -5.82 9.38 6.38
CA ILE A 33 -7.11 9.97 6.80
C ILE A 33 -8.02 8.92 7.44
N TYR A 34 -7.97 7.68 6.95
CA TYR A 34 -8.75 6.58 7.51
C TYR A 34 -8.15 6.09 8.83
N VAL A 35 -6.82 5.93 8.88
CA VAL A 35 -6.10 5.51 10.09
C VAL A 35 -6.35 6.50 11.25
N GLU A 36 -6.27 7.80 10.98
CA GLU A 36 -6.53 8.86 11.96
C GLU A 36 -7.98 8.82 12.50
N LYS A 37 -8.96 8.38 11.70
CA LYS A 37 -10.36 8.23 12.14
C LYS A 37 -10.58 7.03 13.06
N ILE A 38 -9.76 5.99 12.92
CA ILE A 38 -9.86 4.74 13.70
C ILE A 38 -8.93 4.77 14.93
N ALA A 39 -8.12 5.83 15.08
CA ALA A 39 -7.14 6.00 16.14
C ALA A 39 -7.68 5.95 17.59
N SER A 40 -9.00 5.83 17.79
CA SER A 40 -9.59 5.54 19.11
C SER A 40 -9.29 4.13 19.63
N ASP A 41 -8.99 3.17 18.74
CA ASP A 41 -8.58 1.81 19.11
C ASP A 41 -7.08 1.64 18.85
N THR A 42 -6.29 1.48 19.92
CA THR A 42 -4.83 1.37 19.84
C THR A 42 -4.36 0.13 19.07
N TYR A 43 -5.09 -0.99 19.15
CA TYR A 43 -4.72 -2.22 18.46
C TYR A 43 -5.00 -2.11 16.95
N GLN A 44 -6.19 -1.64 16.58
CA GLN A 44 -6.52 -1.42 15.16
C GLN A 44 -5.62 -0.34 14.54
N ALA A 45 -5.33 0.73 15.28
CA ALA A 45 -4.42 1.77 14.81
C ALA A 45 -3.02 1.22 14.51
N ALA A 46 -2.51 0.30 15.33
CA ALA A 46 -1.22 -0.36 15.10
C ALA A 46 -1.24 -1.23 13.82
N LEU A 47 -2.31 -2.00 13.61
CA LEU A 47 -2.47 -2.81 12.40
C LEU A 47 -2.58 -1.97 11.12
N LEU A 48 -3.23 -0.80 11.20
CA LEU A 48 -3.44 0.11 10.09
C LEU A 48 -2.26 1.06 9.84
N GLN A 49 -1.30 1.13 10.75
CA GLN A 49 -0.18 2.06 10.70
C GLN A 49 0.57 2.05 9.34
N PRO A 50 0.85 0.91 8.69
CA PRO A 50 1.47 0.88 7.36
C PRO A 50 0.69 1.66 6.29
N LEU A 51 -0.64 1.79 6.41
CA LEU A 51 -1.46 2.59 5.50
C LEU A 51 -1.32 4.11 5.74
N ALA A 52 -0.74 4.53 6.86
CA ALA A 52 -0.49 5.94 7.16
C ALA A 52 0.89 6.42 6.70
N GLN A 53 1.75 5.53 6.19
CA GLN A 53 3.12 5.84 5.79
C GLN A 53 3.38 5.62 4.29
N THR A 54 4.34 6.37 3.76
CA THR A 54 4.88 6.07 2.44
C THR A 54 5.74 4.81 2.53
N LEU A 55 5.29 3.74 1.89
CA LEU A 55 6.08 2.52 1.71
C LEU A 55 6.90 2.59 0.40
N PRO A 56 8.01 1.83 0.27
CA PRO A 56 8.82 1.79 -0.95
C PRO A 56 8.00 1.54 -2.23
N ILE A 57 6.95 0.70 -2.15
CA ILE A 57 6.05 0.38 -3.26
C ILE A 57 5.30 1.59 -3.84
N GLY A 58 5.09 2.63 -3.03
CA GLY A 58 4.39 3.86 -3.38
C GLY A 58 5.27 5.12 -3.25
N ALA A 59 6.59 4.97 -3.18
CA ALA A 59 7.52 6.10 -3.16
C ALA A 59 7.55 6.81 -4.53
N SER A 60 7.48 8.14 -4.50
CA SER A 60 7.70 9.02 -5.67
C SER A 60 9.19 9.13 -5.99
N GLU A 61 9.54 9.72 -7.13
CA GLU A 61 10.93 9.92 -7.56
C GLU A 61 11.79 10.61 -6.50
N HIS A 62 11.28 11.69 -5.90
CA HIS A 62 12.01 12.46 -4.88
C HIS A 62 12.07 11.78 -3.49
N GLU A 63 11.38 10.67 -3.29
CA GLU A 63 11.42 9.89 -2.03
C GLU A 63 12.36 8.68 -2.13
N ARG A 64 12.95 8.43 -3.30
CA ARG A 64 13.90 7.35 -3.56
C ARG A 64 15.33 7.89 -3.47
N SER A 65 16.24 7.07 -2.96
CA SER A 65 17.68 7.31 -3.06
C SER A 65 18.20 6.92 -4.45
N GLU A 66 19.43 7.31 -4.79
CA GLU A 66 20.06 6.95 -6.07
C GLU A 66 20.26 5.43 -6.21
N ASP A 67 20.46 4.72 -5.09
CA ASP A 67 20.66 3.27 -5.00
C ASP A 67 19.36 2.48 -4.75
N PHE A 68 18.20 3.11 -4.93
CA PHE A 68 16.91 2.50 -4.65
C PHE A 68 16.65 1.26 -5.53
N ASN A 69 16.55 0.10 -4.91
CA ASN A 69 16.35 -1.20 -5.57
C ASN A 69 15.21 -2.01 -4.94
N GLU A 70 14.09 -1.34 -4.67
CA GLU A 70 12.88 -1.98 -4.13
C GLU A 70 11.77 -2.07 -5.17
N LEU A 71 10.80 -2.97 -4.97
CA LEU A 71 9.61 -3.02 -5.81
C LEU A 71 8.86 -1.68 -5.68
N ASN A 72 8.72 -0.95 -6.78
CA ASN A 72 8.07 0.35 -6.81
C ASN A 72 7.15 0.49 -8.03
N ARG A 73 5.90 0.89 -7.80
CA ARG A 73 4.90 0.98 -8.87
C ARG A 73 5.26 2.03 -9.93
N HIS A 74 5.89 3.12 -9.53
CA HIS A 74 6.23 4.23 -10.42
C HIS A 74 7.33 3.77 -11.38
N MET A 75 8.39 3.15 -10.85
CA MET A 75 9.47 2.58 -11.67
C MET A 75 8.95 1.53 -12.67
N VAL A 76 8.02 0.66 -12.24
CA VAL A 76 7.40 -0.33 -13.13
C VAL A 76 6.55 0.31 -14.22
N LEU A 77 5.72 1.31 -13.87
CA LEU A 77 4.81 1.97 -14.82
C LEU A 77 5.54 2.88 -15.83
N HIS A 78 6.64 3.50 -15.42
CA HIS A 78 7.47 4.35 -16.27
C HIS A 78 8.56 3.58 -17.03
N GLY A 79 8.71 2.27 -16.78
CA GLY A 79 9.71 1.43 -17.44
C GLY A 79 11.14 1.63 -16.93
N GLU A 80 11.32 2.23 -15.75
CA GLU A 80 12.62 2.40 -15.07
C GLU A 80 13.12 1.06 -14.48
N SER A 81 12.21 0.17 -14.10
CA SER A 81 12.55 -1.21 -13.69
C SER A 81 11.96 -2.19 -14.69
N LEU A 82 12.84 -2.89 -15.40
CA LEU A 82 12.49 -3.91 -16.39
C LEU A 82 12.56 -5.33 -15.82
N ASP A 83 13.31 -5.51 -14.75
CA ASP A 83 13.62 -6.77 -14.06
C ASP A 83 12.82 -6.98 -12.76
N TYR A 84 11.78 -6.16 -12.52
CA TYR A 84 10.86 -6.31 -11.39
C TYR A 84 10.16 -7.69 -11.33
N GLY A 85 10.31 -8.50 -12.38
CA GLY A 85 9.80 -9.85 -12.57
C GLY A 85 10.32 -10.94 -11.62
N THR A 86 10.97 -10.63 -10.51
CA THR A 86 11.52 -11.62 -9.55
C THR A 86 10.47 -12.32 -8.67
N GLU A 87 10.80 -13.50 -8.13
CA GLU A 87 9.97 -14.22 -7.15
C GLU A 87 9.68 -13.38 -5.90
N VAL A 88 10.72 -12.75 -5.35
CA VAL A 88 10.61 -11.86 -4.18
C VAL A 88 9.59 -10.75 -4.41
N ASN A 89 9.58 -10.13 -5.59
CA ASN A 89 8.60 -9.10 -5.92
C ASN A 89 7.18 -9.67 -6.11
N SER A 90 7.04 -10.93 -6.55
CA SER A 90 5.74 -11.62 -6.53
C SER A 90 5.21 -11.73 -5.10
N LEU A 91 6.05 -12.21 -4.18
CA LEU A 91 5.69 -12.41 -2.78
C LEU A 91 5.37 -11.09 -2.09
N LYS A 92 6.13 -10.02 -2.36
CA LYS A 92 5.82 -8.65 -1.87
C LYS A 92 4.42 -8.20 -2.33
N ALA A 93 4.07 -8.40 -3.60
CA ALA A 93 2.75 -8.03 -4.12
C ALA A 93 1.62 -8.87 -3.51
N ILE A 94 1.82 -10.19 -3.34
CA ILE A 94 0.85 -11.09 -2.70
C ILE A 94 0.69 -10.75 -1.21
N SER A 95 1.80 -10.50 -0.51
CA SER A 95 1.78 -10.09 0.90
C SER A 95 1.03 -8.78 1.09
N LEU A 96 1.22 -7.81 0.20
CA LEU A 96 0.55 -6.51 0.28
C LEU A 96 -0.96 -6.64 0.09
N ILE A 97 -1.42 -7.34 -0.95
CA ILE A 97 -2.87 -7.51 -1.17
C ILE A 97 -3.52 -8.30 -0.02
N ASN A 98 -2.84 -9.33 0.50
CA ASN A 98 -3.33 -10.10 1.64
C ASN A 98 -3.45 -9.22 2.89
N TYR A 99 -2.40 -8.44 3.19
CA TYR A 99 -2.41 -7.47 4.28
C TYR A 99 -3.57 -6.49 4.16
N VAL A 100 -3.70 -5.80 3.02
CA VAL A 100 -4.74 -4.79 2.79
C VAL A 100 -6.14 -5.42 2.89
N SER A 101 -6.34 -6.59 2.29
CA SER A 101 -7.60 -7.32 2.39
C SER A 101 -7.93 -7.61 3.84
N HIS A 102 -7.00 -8.17 4.60
CA HIS A 102 -7.25 -8.57 5.98
C HIS A 102 -7.52 -7.36 6.88
N VAL A 103 -6.63 -6.37 6.93
CA VAL A 103 -6.76 -5.27 7.90
C VAL A 103 -7.92 -4.32 7.61
N LEU A 104 -8.39 -4.24 6.36
CA LEU A 104 -9.52 -3.39 6.00
C LEU A 104 -10.86 -4.12 6.04
N THR A 105 -10.89 -5.44 5.83
CA THR A 105 -12.14 -6.21 5.83
C THR A 105 -12.40 -6.96 7.13
N TYR A 106 -11.43 -7.01 8.04
CA TYR A 106 -11.63 -7.58 9.36
C TYR A 106 -12.73 -6.82 10.11
N LYS A 107 -13.88 -7.47 10.26
CA LYS A 107 -14.93 -7.06 11.18
C LYS A 107 -14.77 -7.93 12.41
N GLU A 108 -14.64 -7.33 13.58
CA GLU A 108 -14.91 -8.08 14.80
C GLU A 108 -16.35 -8.57 14.71
N GLU A 109 -16.54 -9.89 14.65
CA GLU A 109 -17.82 -10.48 15.00
C GLU A 109 -18.04 -10.14 16.47
N LYS A 110 -19.00 -9.24 16.74
CA LYS A 110 -19.48 -9.05 18.10
C LYS A 110 -20.09 -10.38 18.54
N PRO A 111 -19.64 -10.96 19.68
CA PRO A 111 -20.26 -12.16 20.24
C PRO A 111 -21.72 -11.91 20.64
#